data_AF-A0A7J6G872-F1
#
_entry.id   AF-A0A7J6G872-F1
#
_cell.length_a   1.000
_cell.length_b   1.000
_cell.length_c   1.000
_cell.angle_alpha   90.00
_cell.angle_beta   90.00
_cell.angle_gamma   90.00
#
_symmetry.space_group_name_H-M   'P 1'
#
loop_
_entity.id
_entity.type
_entity.pdbx_description
1 polymer ?
#
loop_
_entity_poly.entity_id
_entity_poly.type
_entity_poly.pdbx_seq_one_letter_code
_entity_poly.pdbx_strand_id
1 'polypeptide(L)'
;MFKMESSSTSTHQLSAHNIGDLIDSVDAFLFDCDGVIWKGDFLIYGGKKLVFVTNNSTKSRSQYAKKFQSLGISVSQDEIFSSSFAAAMFLKVHKFPQDKKVYVIGGEGILEELQLAGFTSFGGPEDDEKLAELKPNSLFEHDKSVGAVVVGLDPRINYYKLQYGTLCIRENPGCVFIATNRDSVGHMTNLQEWPGAGCMVAAICGSTQKEPIVVGKPSTFMMDFLLERYNISCSRMCMVGDRLDTDILFGRNAGCKTLLVLSGVTTLPTLEDPSNTIQPDYYTSKRKHAYKFTKSPLKIKSKMNSSSPSTHQLSAHNIGDLIDSVDAFLFDCDGVIWKGDSLIDGGKKLVFVTNNSTKSRSQYAKKFQSLGISVNQDEIFSSSFAAAMFLKVRKFPQDKKVYVIGGEGILEELQLAGFTGLGGPEDGEKTAELKPNSLFEHDKSVGAVVVGLDPRINYYKLQYGTLCIRENPGCLFIATNRDSVGHMTNLQEWPGAGCMVAAICGSTQKEPIVVGKPSTFMMDFLLERYNISCSRMCMVGDRLDTDILFGQNAGCKTLLVLSGVTTLPTLEDPSNTILPDYYTSKFITR
;
A
#
# COMPACT_ATOMS: atom_id res chain seq x y z
N MET A 1 -22.86 -34.70 18.09
CA MET A 1 -21.81 -34.04 18.89
C MET A 1 -20.48 -34.69 18.53
N PHE A 2 -19.90 -34.29 17.39
CA PHE A 2 -18.56 -34.73 16.99
C PHE A 2 -17.56 -33.74 17.57
N LYS A 3 -16.71 -34.19 18.48
CA LYS A 3 -15.53 -33.45 18.92
C LYS A 3 -14.58 -33.38 17.72
N MET A 4 -14.33 -32.17 17.20
CA MET A 4 -13.11 -31.94 16.43
C MET A 4 -11.95 -32.09 17.41
N GLU A 5 -11.08 -33.08 17.18
CA GLU A 5 -9.77 -33.14 17.81
C GLU A 5 -8.95 -31.97 17.25
N SER A 6 -8.66 -30.99 18.10
CA SER A 6 -7.60 -30.02 17.84
C SER A 6 -6.27 -30.78 17.96
N SER A 7 -5.72 -31.26 16.84
CA SER A 7 -4.34 -31.75 16.82
C SER A 7 -3.42 -30.57 17.16
N SER A 8 -2.91 -30.52 18.38
CA SER A 8 -1.83 -29.62 18.74
C SER A 8 -0.58 -30.07 17.99
N THR A 9 -0.34 -29.53 16.79
CA THR A 9 0.93 -29.72 16.10
C THR A 9 2.02 -29.01 16.89
N SER A 10 2.78 -29.76 17.69
CA SER A 10 3.99 -29.25 18.33
C SER A 10 5.06 -29.04 17.27
N THR A 11 5.58 -27.82 17.14
CA THR A 11 6.74 -27.54 16.27
C THR A 11 7.99 -28.21 16.83
N HIS A 12 8.71 -28.97 16.00
CA HIS A 12 9.90 -29.72 16.41
C HIS A 12 11.18 -29.09 15.85
N GLN A 13 12.20 -28.91 16.69
CA GLN A 13 13.52 -28.55 16.18
C GLN A 13 14.15 -29.75 15.46
N LEU A 14 14.61 -29.55 14.23
CA LEU A 14 15.28 -30.60 13.46
C LEU A 14 16.63 -30.93 14.12
N SER A 15 16.89 -32.22 14.33
CA SER A 15 18.09 -32.74 14.99
C SER A 15 18.57 -34.00 14.27
N ALA A 16 19.76 -34.48 14.62
CA ALA A 16 20.28 -35.75 14.10
C ALA A 16 19.36 -36.94 14.39
N HIS A 17 18.47 -36.84 15.38
CA HIS A 17 17.57 -37.91 15.79
C HIS A 17 16.25 -37.98 15.00
N ASN A 18 15.76 -36.87 14.44
CA ASN A 18 14.46 -36.82 13.74
C ASN A 18 14.56 -36.51 12.24
N ILE A 19 15.76 -36.18 11.75
CA ILE A 19 15.96 -35.85 10.34
C ILE A 19 15.74 -37.06 9.42
N GLY A 20 16.13 -38.26 9.87
CA GLY A 20 15.87 -39.52 9.15
C GLY A 20 14.38 -39.75 8.95
N ASP A 21 13.60 -39.62 10.03
CA ASP A 21 12.14 -39.79 10.00
C ASP A 21 11.47 -38.81 9.03
N LEU A 22 11.90 -37.53 9.00
CA LEU A 22 11.39 -36.57 8.03
C LEU A 22 11.71 -37.01 6.61
N ILE A 23 12.97 -37.35 6.32
CA ILE A 23 13.43 -37.76 4.97
C ILE A 23 12.69 -39.02 4.50
N ASP A 24 12.51 -40.01 5.36
CA ASP A 24 11.82 -41.26 5.01
C ASP A 24 10.31 -41.06 4.80
N SER A 25 9.74 -40.06 5.48
CA SER A 25 8.31 -39.77 5.39
C SER A 25 7.88 -39.01 4.13
N VAL A 26 8.82 -38.51 3.32
CA VAL A 26 8.53 -37.70 2.12
C VAL A 26 9.24 -38.25 0.89
N ASP A 27 8.65 -38.04 -0.28
CA ASP A 27 9.23 -38.39 -1.58
C ASP A 27 9.74 -37.17 -2.34
N ALA A 28 9.23 -35.98 -1.99
CA ALA A 28 9.64 -34.72 -2.58
C ALA A 28 9.84 -33.61 -1.55
N PHE A 29 10.79 -32.74 -1.86
CA PHE A 29 10.96 -31.46 -1.17
C PHE A 29 10.68 -30.32 -2.13
N LEU A 30 9.85 -29.38 -1.67
CA LEU A 30 9.53 -28.13 -2.34
C LEU A 30 10.32 -27.04 -1.64
N PHE A 31 11.24 -26.38 -2.35
CA PHE A 31 12.12 -25.36 -1.78
C PHE A 31 11.71 -23.98 -2.23
N ASP A 32 11.56 -23.05 -1.29
CA ASP A 32 11.76 -21.66 -1.65
C ASP A 32 13.21 -21.41 -2.10
N CYS A 33 13.41 -20.34 -2.88
CA CYS A 33 14.71 -19.96 -3.40
C CYS A 33 15.40 -18.90 -2.53
N ASP A 34 14.72 -17.80 -2.26
CA ASP A 34 15.30 -16.63 -1.60
C ASP A 34 15.35 -16.87 -0.09
N GLY A 35 16.48 -16.58 0.58
CA GLY A 35 16.61 -16.90 2.01
C GLY A 35 16.81 -18.39 2.35
N VAL A 36 16.51 -19.31 1.43
CA VAL A 36 16.72 -20.77 1.59
C VAL A 36 17.93 -21.25 0.78
N ILE A 37 17.87 -21.19 -0.54
CA ILE A 37 18.90 -21.78 -1.43
C ILE A 37 20.07 -20.81 -1.63
N TRP A 38 19.79 -19.53 -1.85
CA TRP A 38 20.85 -18.55 -2.15
C TRP A 38 21.68 -18.16 -0.92
N LYS A 39 21.15 -18.42 0.28
CA LYS A 39 21.73 -17.96 1.55
C LYS A 39 22.00 -19.07 2.57
N GLY A 40 21.53 -20.29 2.30
CA GLY A 40 21.68 -21.44 3.19
C GLY A 40 22.65 -22.49 2.66
N ASP A 41 23.26 -23.24 3.57
CA ASP A 41 23.96 -24.49 3.24
C ASP A 41 22.89 -25.58 2.98
N PHE A 42 22.64 -25.90 1.72
CA PHE A 42 21.65 -26.92 1.36
C PHE A 42 22.26 -28.32 1.30
N LEU A 43 21.63 -29.28 1.98
CA LEU A 43 21.95 -30.71 1.88
C LEU A 43 21.01 -31.36 0.87
N ILE A 44 21.55 -31.75 -0.29
CA ILE A 44 20.82 -32.58 -1.26
C ILE A 44 20.76 -34.01 -0.71
N TYR A 45 19.58 -34.46 -0.31
CA TYR A 45 19.35 -35.87 0.02
C TYR A 45 19.12 -36.65 -1.26
N GLY A 46 20.01 -37.59 -1.57
CA GLY A 46 19.88 -38.47 -2.73
C GLY A 46 18.58 -39.28 -2.69
N GLY A 47 17.95 -39.47 -3.85
CA GLY A 47 16.75 -40.31 -4.01
C GLY A 47 15.40 -39.62 -3.79
N LYS A 48 15.36 -38.30 -3.55
CA LYS A 48 14.12 -37.52 -3.42
C LYS A 48 13.95 -36.57 -4.60
N LYS A 49 12.71 -36.26 -4.97
CA LYS A 49 12.41 -35.23 -5.98
C LYS A 49 12.63 -33.85 -5.36
N LEU A 50 13.37 -32.99 -6.05
CA LEU A 50 13.57 -31.60 -5.64
C LEU A 50 12.80 -30.70 -6.61
N VAL A 51 12.04 -29.77 -6.05
CA VAL A 51 11.26 -28.79 -6.81
C VAL A 51 11.44 -27.42 -6.18
N PHE A 52 11.52 -26.38 -7.00
CA PHE A 52 11.79 -25.01 -6.56
C PHE A 52 10.53 -24.15 -6.72
N VAL A 53 10.00 -23.63 -5.64
CA VAL A 53 8.74 -22.87 -5.59
C VAL A 53 9.02 -21.48 -5.04
N THR A 54 9.00 -20.44 -5.89
CA THR A 54 9.43 -19.08 -5.52
C THR A 54 8.37 -18.02 -5.79
N ASN A 55 8.23 -17.06 -4.86
CA ASN A 55 7.40 -15.87 -5.04
C ASN A 55 8.12 -14.74 -5.80
N ASN A 56 9.39 -14.88 -6.14
CA ASN A 56 10.11 -13.82 -6.81
C ASN A 56 9.78 -13.80 -8.30
N SER A 57 8.91 -12.85 -8.69
CA SER A 57 8.41 -12.70 -10.06
C SER A 57 9.34 -11.93 -11.00
N THR A 58 10.52 -11.49 -10.54
CA THR A 58 11.44 -10.72 -11.40
C THR A 58 12.04 -11.56 -12.53
N LYS A 59 12.00 -12.89 -12.40
CA LYS A 59 12.58 -13.85 -13.36
C LYS A 59 11.57 -14.91 -13.81
N SER A 60 11.66 -15.30 -15.06
CA SER A 60 10.98 -16.46 -15.62
C SER A 60 11.64 -17.76 -15.15
N ARG A 61 10.99 -18.90 -15.39
CA ARG A 61 11.58 -20.22 -15.13
C ARG A 61 12.84 -20.45 -15.97
N SER A 62 12.87 -19.94 -17.21
CA SER A 62 14.04 -20.01 -18.08
C SER A 62 15.24 -19.25 -17.48
N GLN A 63 14.99 -18.06 -16.95
CA GLN A 63 15.99 -17.22 -16.30
C GLN A 63 16.46 -17.83 -14.96
N TYR A 64 15.57 -18.44 -14.19
CA TYR A 64 15.96 -19.18 -12.99
C TYR A 64 16.81 -20.42 -13.32
N ALA A 65 16.46 -21.20 -14.33
CA ALA A 65 17.27 -22.36 -14.74
C ALA A 65 18.71 -21.93 -15.10
N LYS A 66 18.87 -20.81 -15.80
CA LYS A 66 20.20 -20.21 -16.06
C LYS A 66 20.92 -19.79 -14.78
N LYS A 67 20.21 -19.21 -13.80
CA LYS A 67 20.79 -18.85 -12.49
C LYS A 67 21.25 -20.09 -11.70
N PHE A 68 20.46 -21.15 -11.67
CA PHE A 68 20.85 -22.43 -11.05
C PHE A 68 22.08 -23.01 -11.74
N GLN A 69 22.10 -23.01 -13.08
CA GLN A 69 23.25 -23.47 -13.86
C GLN A 69 24.53 -22.68 -13.54
N SER A 70 24.44 -21.35 -13.38
CA SER A 70 25.61 -20.53 -13.00
C SER A 70 26.16 -20.85 -11.61
N LEU A 71 25.37 -21.50 -10.76
CA LEU A 71 25.75 -21.96 -9.43
C LEU A 71 26.17 -23.45 -9.42
N GLY A 72 26.28 -24.08 -10.59
CA GLY A 72 26.65 -25.49 -10.73
C GLY A 72 25.51 -26.47 -10.41
N ILE A 73 24.27 -25.99 -10.28
CA ILE A 73 23.09 -26.83 -10.01
C ILE A 73 22.34 -27.02 -11.32
N SER A 74 22.24 -28.26 -11.79
CA SER A 74 21.44 -28.58 -12.98
C SER A 74 19.97 -28.68 -12.60
N VAL A 75 19.15 -27.74 -13.07
CA VAL A 75 17.70 -27.69 -12.82
C VAL A 75 16.97 -27.46 -14.15
N SER A 76 15.98 -28.30 -14.46
CA SER A 76 15.12 -28.07 -15.63
C SER A 76 14.05 -27.01 -15.32
N GLN A 77 13.57 -26.29 -16.35
CA GLN A 77 12.52 -25.28 -16.17
C GLN A 77 11.24 -25.86 -15.54
N ASP A 78 10.98 -27.13 -15.81
CA ASP A 78 9.82 -27.83 -15.28
C ASP A 78 9.93 -28.19 -13.79
N GLU A 79 11.10 -28.00 -13.17
CA GLU A 79 11.33 -28.15 -11.74
C GLU A 79 11.22 -26.82 -11.00
N ILE A 80 10.82 -25.75 -11.69
CA ILE A 80 10.74 -24.39 -11.16
C ILE A 80 9.30 -23.89 -11.30
N PHE A 81 8.71 -23.49 -10.19
CA PHE A 81 7.35 -22.95 -10.07
C PHE A 81 7.48 -21.55 -9.49
N SER A 82 7.55 -20.55 -10.36
CA SER A 82 7.61 -19.15 -9.95
C SER A 82 6.21 -18.54 -9.89
N SER A 83 6.03 -17.49 -9.11
CA SER A 83 4.79 -16.71 -9.12
C SER A 83 4.51 -16.03 -10.48
N SER A 84 5.53 -15.82 -11.33
CA SER A 84 5.34 -15.38 -12.72
C SER A 84 4.65 -16.46 -13.56
N PHE A 85 5.12 -17.70 -13.44
CA PHE A 85 4.46 -18.85 -14.05
C PHE A 85 3.04 -19.03 -13.52
N ALA A 86 2.85 -18.89 -12.20
CA ALA A 86 1.52 -18.95 -11.59
C ALA A 86 0.56 -17.90 -12.17
N ALA A 87 1.00 -16.65 -12.38
CA ALA A 87 0.18 -15.61 -12.98
C ALA A 87 -0.25 -15.96 -14.42
N ALA A 88 0.68 -16.45 -15.23
CA ALA A 88 0.39 -16.85 -16.60
C ALA A 88 -0.56 -18.06 -16.66
N MET A 89 -0.33 -19.07 -15.82
CA MET A 89 -1.19 -20.25 -15.75
C MET A 89 -2.57 -19.95 -15.17
N PHE A 90 -2.68 -19.00 -14.25
CA PHE A 90 -3.96 -18.55 -13.72
C PHE A 90 -4.85 -18.04 -14.86
N LEU A 91 -4.32 -17.16 -15.70
CA LEU A 91 -5.04 -16.66 -16.88
C LEU A 91 -5.41 -17.79 -17.85
N LYS A 92 -4.51 -18.75 -18.06
CA LYS A 92 -4.74 -19.91 -18.96
C LYS A 92 -5.86 -20.82 -18.46
N VAL A 93 -5.83 -21.21 -17.18
CA VAL A 93 -6.85 -22.06 -16.56
C VAL A 93 -8.22 -21.39 -16.54
N HIS A 94 -8.24 -20.07 -16.30
CA HIS A 94 -9.49 -19.29 -16.27
C HIS A 94 -9.94 -18.81 -17.66
N LYS A 95 -9.34 -19.33 -18.74
CA LYS A 95 -9.71 -19.04 -20.14
C LYS A 95 -9.75 -17.54 -20.44
N PHE A 96 -8.70 -16.83 -20.03
CA PHE A 96 -8.57 -15.40 -20.31
C PHE A 96 -8.72 -15.11 -21.81
N PRO A 97 -9.53 -14.11 -22.22
CA PRO A 97 -9.82 -13.87 -23.63
C PRO A 97 -8.55 -13.51 -24.43
N GLN A 98 -8.38 -14.16 -25.58
CA GLN A 98 -7.17 -14.00 -26.41
C GLN A 98 -7.08 -12.64 -27.12
N ASP A 99 -8.20 -11.96 -27.29
CA ASP A 99 -8.29 -10.59 -27.83
C ASP A 99 -7.94 -9.52 -26.78
N LYS A 100 -7.83 -9.90 -25.51
CA LYS A 100 -7.47 -8.99 -24.41
C LYS A 100 -5.97 -9.00 -24.14
N LYS A 101 -5.47 -7.86 -23.68
CA LYS A 101 -4.06 -7.68 -23.29
C LYS A 101 -3.90 -7.75 -21.78
N VAL A 102 -2.68 -8.08 -21.35
CA VAL A 102 -2.26 -8.06 -19.94
C VAL A 102 -1.27 -6.92 -19.73
N TYR A 103 -1.60 -5.98 -18.83
CA TYR A 103 -0.67 -4.93 -18.40
C TYR A 103 0.12 -5.41 -17.19
N VAL A 104 1.45 -5.22 -17.21
CA VAL A 104 2.34 -5.70 -16.16
C VAL A 104 2.97 -4.53 -15.41
N ILE A 105 2.90 -4.58 -14.08
CA ILE A 105 3.72 -3.77 -13.16
C ILE A 105 4.66 -4.74 -12.47
N GLY A 106 5.92 -4.83 -12.91
CA GLY A 106 6.86 -5.84 -12.44
C GLY A 106 7.99 -6.11 -13.43
N GLY A 107 8.89 -7.02 -13.04
CA GLY A 107 10.04 -7.41 -13.87
C GLY A 107 9.72 -8.26 -15.10
N GLU A 108 10.71 -8.39 -16.00
CA GLU A 108 10.62 -9.12 -17.28
C GLU A 108 10.15 -10.56 -17.14
N GLY A 109 10.45 -11.21 -16.02
CA GLY A 109 10.04 -12.60 -15.79
C GLY A 109 8.53 -12.84 -15.90
N ILE A 110 7.71 -11.84 -15.57
CA ILE A 110 6.25 -11.91 -15.73
C ILE A 110 5.88 -11.87 -17.22
N LEU A 111 6.48 -10.94 -17.98
CA LEU A 111 6.24 -10.77 -19.41
C LEU A 111 6.63 -12.03 -20.20
N GLU A 112 7.78 -12.62 -19.89
CA GLU A 112 8.26 -13.85 -20.57
C GLU A 112 7.32 -15.04 -20.30
N GLU A 113 6.86 -15.26 -19.06
CA GLU A 113 5.92 -16.34 -18.76
C GLU A 113 4.53 -16.13 -19.40
N LEU A 114 4.05 -14.89 -19.47
CA LEU A 114 2.82 -14.55 -20.17
C LEU A 114 2.94 -14.84 -21.67
N GLN A 115 4.06 -14.46 -22.28
CA GLN A 115 4.35 -14.75 -23.69
C GLN A 115 4.43 -16.26 -23.95
N LEU A 116 5.10 -17.02 -23.09
CA LEU A 116 5.19 -18.49 -23.19
C LEU A 116 3.81 -19.17 -23.06
N ALA A 117 2.90 -18.56 -22.29
CA ALA A 117 1.51 -19.02 -22.18
C ALA A 117 0.61 -18.58 -23.35
N GLY A 118 1.14 -17.76 -24.28
CA GLY A 118 0.44 -17.30 -25.49
C GLY A 118 -0.33 -15.99 -25.31
N PHE A 119 -0.11 -15.24 -24.23
CA PHE A 119 -0.80 -13.97 -23.98
C PHE A 119 -0.03 -12.77 -24.56
N THR A 120 -0.78 -11.78 -25.04
CA THR A 120 -0.23 -10.47 -25.39
C THR A 120 -0.10 -9.64 -24.12
N SER A 121 1.13 -9.24 -23.78
CA SER A 121 1.42 -8.45 -22.58
C SER A 121 2.40 -7.32 -22.84
N PHE A 122 2.29 -6.23 -22.07
CA PHE A 122 3.18 -5.06 -22.14
C PHE A 122 3.30 -4.38 -20.77
N GLY A 123 4.13 -3.34 -20.67
CA GLY A 123 4.45 -2.65 -19.41
C GLY A 123 5.79 -3.09 -18.85
N GLY A 124 5.92 -3.16 -17.52
CA GLY A 124 7.17 -3.51 -16.85
C GLY A 124 8.31 -2.57 -17.28
N PRO A 125 9.48 -3.09 -17.70
CA PRO A 125 10.63 -2.26 -18.07
C PRO A 125 10.40 -1.25 -19.21
N GLU A 126 9.44 -1.52 -20.11
CA GLU A 126 9.11 -0.58 -21.21
C GLU A 126 8.61 0.77 -20.67
N ASP A 127 8.07 0.77 -19.46
CA ASP A 127 7.48 1.96 -18.82
C ASP A 127 8.42 2.61 -17.79
N ASP A 128 9.66 2.12 -17.62
CA ASP A 128 10.58 2.57 -16.56
C ASP A 128 10.88 4.07 -16.59
N GLU A 129 11.00 4.63 -17.80
CA GLU A 129 11.32 6.05 -18.04
C GLU A 129 10.07 6.89 -18.38
N LYS A 130 8.87 6.29 -18.39
CA LYS A 130 7.63 7.02 -18.68
C LYS A 130 7.21 7.85 -17.48
N LEU A 131 6.80 9.08 -17.74
CA LEU A 131 6.29 10.02 -16.74
C LEU A 131 4.80 10.29 -17.00
N ALA A 132 4.04 10.43 -15.91
CA ALA A 132 2.66 10.90 -16.01
C ALA A 132 2.65 12.43 -15.98
N GLU A 133 2.23 13.07 -17.07
CA GLU A 133 2.07 14.52 -17.09
C GLU A 133 0.85 14.95 -16.26
N LEU A 134 1.09 15.40 -15.03
CA LEU A 134 0.08 15.97 -14.14
C LEU A 134 -0.21 17.43 -14.51
N LYS A 135 -0.90 17.65 -15.63
CA LYS A 135 -1.39 18.97 -16.05
C LYS A 135 -2.88 19.09 -15.71
N PRO A 136 -3.36 20.27 -15.29
CA PRO A 136 -4.81 20.49 -15.18
C PRO A 136 -5.49 20.18 -16.52
N ASN A 137 -6.63 19.49 -16.49
CA ASN A 137 -7.41 19.11 -17.68
C ASN A 137 -6.72 18.12 -18.65
N SER A 138 -5.59 17.48 -18.29
CA SER A 138 -5.04 16.37 -19.10
C SER A 138 -5.74 15.04 -18.79
N LEU A 139 -6.04 14.28 -19.84
CA LEU A 139 -6.47 12.89 -19.72
C LEU A 139 -5.27 11.97 -19.91
N PHE A 140 -5.14 10.98 -19.04
CA PHE A 140 -4.16 9.92 -19.20
C PHE A 140 -4.79 8.81 -20.04
N GLU A 141 -4.20 8.53 -21.19
CA GLU A 141 -4.66 7.46 -22.07
C GLU A 141 -4.16 6.10 -21.60
N HIS A 142 -5.07 5.13 -21.58
CA HIS A 142 -4.74 3.73 -21.38
C HIS A 142 -5.52 2.84 -22.34
N ASP A 143 -4.97 1.66 -22.62
CA ASP A 143 -5.53 0.73 -23.59
C ASP A 143 -6.78 0.04 -23.02
N LYS A 144 -7.94 0.30 -23.63
CA LYS A 144 -9.24 -0.26 -23.23
C LYS A 144 -9.37 -1.75 -23.55
N SER A 145 -8.43 -2.33 -24.30
CA SER A 145 -8.33 -3.78 -24.54
C SER A 145 -7.62 -4.54 -23.40
N VAL A 146 -7.05 -3.85 -22.40
CA VAL A 146 -6.45 -4.49 -21.24
C VAL A 146 -7.53 -5.16 -20.40
N GLY A 147 -7.49 -6.49 -20.34
CA GLY A 147 -8.41 -7.32 -19.56
C GLY A 147 -7.84 -7.81 -18.24
N ALA A 148 -6.53 -7.64 -17.99
CA ALA A 148 -5.92 -7.97 -16.72
C ALA A 148 -4.72 -7.06 -16.42
N VAL A 149 -4.52 -6.77 -15.13
CA VAL A 149 -3.30 -6.13 -14.60
C VAL A 149 -2.62 -7.12 -13.67
N VAL A 150 -1.36 -7.47 -13.96
CA VAL A 150 -0.53 -8.34 -13.13
C VAL A 150 0.53 -7.49 -12.41
N VAL A 151 0.51 -7.51 -11.08
CA VAL A 151 1.41 -6.73 -10.22
C VAL A 151 2.37 -7.66 -9.49
N GLY A 152 3.66 -7.42 -9.64
CA GLY A 152 4.73 -8.09 -8.92
C GLY A 152 5.78 -7.09 -8.43
N LEU A 153 6.97 -7.60 -8.09
CA LEU A 153 8.08 -6.73 -7.69
C LEU A 153 8.58 -5.95 -8.91
N ASP A 154 8.49 -4.62 -8.82
CA ASP A 154 9.01 -3.66 -9.80
C ASP A 154 10.06 -2.73 -9.15
N PRO A 155 11.36 -3.01 -9.33
CA PRO A 155 12.42 -2.15 -8.81
C PRO A 155 12.50 -0.76 -9.47
N ARG A 156 11.75 -0.56 -10.56
CA ARG A 156 11.68 0.68 -11.35
C ARG A 156 10.23 1.19 -11.39
N ILE A 157 9.50 0.99 -10.29
CA ILE A 157 8.16 1.54 -10.11
C ILE A 157 8.20 3.06 -10.24
N ASN A 158 7.20 3.63 -10.89
CA ASN A 158 7.00 5.07 -11.03
C ASN A 158 5.50 5.40 -11.01
N TYR A 159 5.17 6.69 -10.96
CA TYR A 159 3.79 7.14 -10.94
C TYR A 159 3.01 6.76 -12.21
N TYR A 160 3.66 6.74 -13.38
CA TYR A 160 3.02 6.35 -14.66
C TYR A 160 2.43 4.95 -14.58
N LYS A 161 3.19 3.96 -14.11
CA LYS A 161 2.74 2.57 -13.95
C LYS A 161 1.59 2.46 -12.96
N LEU A 162 1.64 3.20 -11.84
CA LEU A 162 0.57 3.24 -10.84
C LEU A 162 -0.72 3.82 -11.45
N GLN A 163 -0.62 4.92 -12.20
CA GLN A 163 -1.76 5.52 -12.91
C GLN A 163 -2.34 4.54 -13.94
N TYR A 164 -1.52 4.00 -14.83
CA TYR A 164 -1.95 3.11 -15.91
C TYR A 164 -2.67 1.88 -15.36
N GLY A 165 -2.08 1.21 -14.36
CA GLY A 165 -2.69 0.05 -13.71
C GLY A 165 -4.00 0.38 -13.00
N THR A 166 -4.04 1.51 -12.28
CA THR A 166 -5.26 1.98 -11.59
C THR A 166 -6.40 2.19 -12.58
N LEU A 167 -6.12 2.85 -13.70
CA LEU A 167 -7.13 3.13 -14.72
C LEU A 167 -7.62 1.88 -15.42
N CYS A 168 -6.73 0.93 -15.75
CA CYS A 168 -7.14 -0.36 -16.29
C CYS A 168 -8.12 -1.06 -15.35
N ILE A 169 -7.80 -1.14 -14.05
CA ILE A 169 -8.61 -1.84 -13.05
C ILE A 169 -9.95 -1.12 -12.78
N ARG A 170 -9.99 0.21 -12.83
CA ARG A 170 -11.20 1.00 -12.53
C ARG A 170 -12.10 1.16 -13.74
N GLU A 171 -11.55 1.43 -14.91
CA GLU A 171 -12.32 1.84 -16.09
C GLU A 171 -12.56 0.71 -17.11
N ASN A 172 -11.69 -0.30 -17.21
CA ASN A 172 -11.90 -1.37 -18.19
C ASN A 172 -12.88 -2.43 -17.63
N PRO A 173 -14.02 -2.67 -18.29
CA PRO A 173 -15.00 -3.64 -17.80
C PRO A 173 -14.40 -5.05 -17.66
N GLY A 174 -14.56 -5.65 -16.48
CA GLY A 174 -14.08 -7.00 -16.20
C GLY A 174 -12.56 -7.12 -16.08
N CYS A 175 -11.82 -6.01 -15.98
CA CYS A 175 -10.36 -6.07 -15.81
C CYS A 175 -9.99 -6.80 -14.51
N VAL A 176 -9.24 -7.90 -14.64
CA VAL A 176 -8.82 -8.74 -13.52
C VAL A 176 -7.56 -8.17 -12.89
N PHE A 177 -7.58 -7.97 -11.57
CA PHE A 177 -6.41 -7.55 -10.80
C PHE A 177 -5.73 -8.77 -10.17
N ILE A 178 -4.50 -9.06 -10.59
CA ILE A 178 -3.70 -10.21 -10.15
C ILE A 178 -2.43 -9.72 -9.46
N ALA A 179 -2.12 -10.29 -8.30
CA ALA A 179 -0.86 -10.08 -7.60
C ALA A 179 -0.02 -11.36 -7.66
N THR A 180 1.24 -11.26 -8.05
CA THR A 180 2.15 -12.42 -8.06
C THR A 180 2.38 -12.95 -6.65
N ASN A 181 2.50 -12.06 -5.66
CA ASN A 181 2.54 -12.36 -4.23
C ASN A 181 2.29 -11.08 -3.40
N ARG A 182 2.26 -11.20 -2.06
CA ARG A 182 2.12 -10.06 -1.14
C ARG A 182 3.29 -9.92 -0.17
N ASP A 183 4.44 -10.44 -0.53
CA ASP A 183 5.62 -10.44 0.33
C ASP A 183 5.98 -8.98 0.65
N SER A 184 5.88 -8.60 1.92
CA SER A 184 6.09 -7.22 2.38
C SER A 184 7.52 -6.75 2.11
N VAL A 185 8.47 -7.61 2.42
CA VAL A 185 9.90 -7.39 2.22
C VAL A 185 10.58 -8.63 1.63
N GLY A 186 11.68 -8.40 0.94
CA GLY A 186 12.71 -9.39 0.60
C GLY A 186 14.06 -8.98 1.20
N HIS A 187 15.08 -9.79 0.98
CA HIS A 187 16.39 -9.59 1.59
C HIS A 187 17.54 -9.70 0.59
N MET A 188 18.30 -8.62 0.39
CA MET A 188 19.56 -8.65 -0.38
C MET A 188 20.76 -9.07 0.49
N THR A 189 20.69 -8.84 1.81
CA THR A 189 21.65 -9.27 2.84
C THR A 189 20.89 -9.85 4.04
N ASN A 190 21.57 -10.30 5.09
CA ASN A 190 20.92 -10.71 6.35
C ASN A 190 20.72 -9.55 7.33
N LEU A 191 21.16 -8.35 6.96
CA LEU A 191 21.16 -7.18 7.83
C LEU A 191 20.03 -6.20 7.52
N GLN A 192 19.45 -6.28 6.31
CA GLN A 192 18.52 -5.28 5.83
C GLN A 192 17.40 -5.88 4.97
N GLU A 193 16.21 -5.34 5.17
CA GLU A 193 14.98 -5.65 4.44
C GLU A 193 14.74 -4.64 3.31
N TRP A 194 14.12 -5.10 2.23
CA TRP A 194 13.85 -4.33 1.02
C TRP A 194 12.39 -4.50 0.60
N PRO A 195 11.64 -3.46 0.20
CA PRO A 195 10.26 -3.57 -0.25
C PRO A 195 10.06 -4.69 -1.27
N GLY A 196 9.18 -5.64 -0.92
CA GLY A 196 8.78 -6.73 -1.81
C GLY A 196 7.61 -6.33 -2.71
N ALA A 197 7.05 -7.31 -3.42
CA ALA A 197 5.90 -7.07 -4.30
C ALA A 197 4.66 -6.58 -3.51
N GLY A 198 4.54 -6.95 -2.23
CA GLY A 198 3.48 -6.48 -1.33
C GLY A 198 3.40 -4.95 -1.24
N CYS A 199 4.53 -4.25 -1.36
CA CYS A 199 4.56 -2.79 -1.43
C CYS A 199 3.84 -2.26 -2.68
N MET A 200 4.12 -2.83 -3.86
CA MET A 200 3.53 -2.40 -5.13
C MET A 200 2.04 -2.77 -5.22
N VAL A 201 1.71 -3.96 -4.73
CA VAL A 201 0.33 -4.43 -4.63
C VAL A 201 -0.49 -3.54 -3.71
N ALA A 202 0.05 -3.20 -2.53
CA ALA A 202 -0.64 -2.31 -1.60
C ALA A 202 -0.87 -0.92 -2.20
N ALA A 203 0.07 -0.39 -2.98
CA ALA A 203 -0.11 0.88 -3.69
C ALA A 203 -1.34 0.85 -4.61
N ILE A 204 -1.45 -0.17 -5.46
CA ILE A 204 -2.61 -0.35 -6.37
C ILE A 204 -3.90 -0.62 -5.58
N CYS A 205 -3.85 -1.37 -4.48
CA CYS A 205 -5.02 -1.53 -3.59
C CYS A 205 -5.46 -0.17 -3.03
N GLY A 206 -4.51 0.67 -2.62
CA GLY A 206 -4.77 2.02 -2.09
C GLY A 206 -5.45 2.95 -3.08
N SER A 207 -5.09 2.89 -4.37
CA SER A 207 -5.75 3.71 -5.41
C SER A 207 -7.05 3.12 -5.95
N THR A 208 -7.13 1.79 -6.08
CA THR A 208 -8.29 1.13 -6.69
C THR A 208 -9.38 0.79 -5.69
N GLN A 209 -9.03 0.66 -4.39
CA GLN A 209 -9.87 0.08 -3.34
C GLN A 209 -10.38 -1.33 -3.69
N LYS A 210 -9.62 -2.07 -4.50
CA LYS A 210 -9.91 -3.45 -4.91
C LYS A 210 -8.79 -4.37 -4.44
N GLU A 211 -9.16 -5.56 -3.99
CA GLU A 211 -8.21 -6.61 -3.61
C GLU A 211 -7.85 -7.47 -4.83
N PRO A 212 -6.56 -7.79 -5.04
CA PRO A 212 -6.13 -8.68 -6.12
C PRO A 212 -6.36 -10.15 -5.78
N ILE A 213 -6.43 -10.94 -6.84
CA ILE A 213 -6.25 -12.39 -6.79
C ILE A 213 -4.74 -12.66 -6.61
N VAL A 214 -4.37 -13.28 -5.49
CA VAL A 214 -2.96 -13.64 -5.21
C VAL A 214 -2.69 -15.05 -5.72
N VAL A 215 -1.74 -15.18 -6.65
CA VAL A 215 -1.45 -16.47 -7.32
C VAL A 215 -0.21 -17.19 -6.77
N GLY A 216 0.73 -16.45 -6.16
CA GLY A 216 1.88 -17.01 -5.45
C GLY A 216 1.54 -17.46 -4.03
N LYS A 217 2.53 -18.00 -3.33
CA LYS A 217 2.41 -18.44 -1.93
C LYS A 217 1.88 -17.27 -1.07
N PRO A 218 0.92 -17.50 -0.16
CA PRO A 218 0.45 -18.80 0.36
C PRO A 218 -0.67 -19.47 -0.44
N SER A 219 -1.05 -18.95 -1.61
CA SER A 219 -2.02 -19.60 -2.49
C SER A 219 -1.52 -20.98 -2.92
N THR A 220 -2.38 -22.00 -2.82
CA THR A 220 -2.05 -23.37 -3.24
C THR A 220 -2.19 -23.57 -4.74
N PHE A 221 -2.46 -22.52 -5.53
CA PHE A 221 -2.67 -22.63 -6.98
C PHE A 221 -1.54 -23.34 -7.72
N MET A 222 -0.27 -23.11 -7.33
CA MET A 222 0.87 -23.82 -7.92
C MET A 222 0.89 -25.32 -7.60
N MET A 223 0.23 -25.75 -6.52
CA MET A 223 0.17 -27.15 -6.09
C MET A 223 -0.57 -28.03 -7.10
N ASP A 224 -1.61 -27.51 -7.75
CA ASP A 224 -2.38 -28.27 -8.74
C ASP A 224 -1.47 -28.78 -9.87
N PHE A 225 -0.55 -27.93 -10.35
CA PHE A 225 0.42 -28.28 -11.38
C PHE A 225 1.54 -29.22 -10.86
N LEU A 226 1.93 -29.08 -9.59
CA LEU A 226 2.90 -29.97 -8.94
C LEU A 226 2.34 -31.40 -8.84
N LEU A 227 1.07 -31.52 -8.44
CA LEU A 227 0.37 -32.80 -8.30
C LEU A 227 0.19 -33.49 -9.65
N GLU A 228 -0.29 -32.76 -10.66
CA GLU A 228 -0.45 -33.28 -12.02
C GLU A 228 0.87 -33.79 -12.59
N ARG A 229 1.96 -33.06 -12.36
CA ARG A 229 3.27 -33.40 -12.92
C ARG A 229 3.94 -34.59 -12.25
N TYR A 230 3.98 -34.61 -10.92
CA TYR A 230 4.80 -35.56 -10.18
C TYR A 230 4.03 -36.76 -9.64
N ASN A 231 2.70 -36.68 -9.57
CA ASN A 231 1.84 -37.72 -9.00
C ASN A 231 2.29 -38.16 -7.58
N ILE A 232 2.72 -37.20 -6.77
CA ILE A 232 3.10 -37.38 -5.36
C ILE A 232 2.03 -36.69 -4.52
N SER A 233 1.46 -37.36 -3.53
CA SER A 233 0.47 -36.74 -2.64
C SER A 233 1.12 -35.65 -1.77
N CYS A 234 0.39 -34.56 -1.46
CA CYS A 234 0.90 -33.48 -0.60
C CYS A 234 1.44 -33.98 0.75
N SER A 235 0.81 -34.98 1.35
CA SER A 235 1.26 -35.59 2.63
C SER A 235 2.67 -36.22 2.58
N ARG A 236 3.15 -36.54 1.38
CA ARG A 236 4.50 -37.07 1.09
C ARG A 236 5.42 -36.00 0.50
N MET A 237 5.05 -34.73 0.62
CA MET A 237 5.90 -33.59 0.26
C MET A 237 6.26 -32.78 1.52
N CYS A 238 7.43 -32.18 1.52
CA CYS A 238 7.83 -31.20 2.52
C CYS A 238 8.10 -29.83 1.87
N MET A 239 7.36 -28.80 2.26
CA MET A 239 7.68 -27.41 1.92
C MET A 239 8.77 -26.89 2.84
N VAL A 240 9.87 -26.41 2.26
CA VAL A 240 11.03 -25.84 2.95
C VAL A 240 11.12 -24.37 2.59
N GLY A 241 11.04 -23.50 3.61
CA GLY A 241 10.94 -22.06 3.42
C GLY A 241 11.51 -21.28 4.59
N ASP A 242 11.73 -19.99 4.40
CA ASP A 242 12.22 -19.07 5.43
C ASP A 242 11.12 -18.18 6.00
N ARG A 243 9.90 -18.25 5.47
CA ARG A 243 8.81 -17.32 5.79
C ARG A 243 7.52 -18.02 6.22
N LEU A 244 6.99 -17.61 7.38
CA LEU A 244 5.79 -18.21 7.98
C LEU A 244 4.52 -17.96 7.16
N ASP A 245 4.24 -16.70 6.83
CA ASP A 245 3.01 -16.22 6.17
C ASP A 245 2.93 -16.59 4.68
N THR A 246 4.03 -17.10 4.09
CA THR A 246 4.07 -17.55 2.70
C THR A 246 4.37 -19.04 2.59
N ASP A 247 5.57 -19.50 2.93
CA ASP A 247 6.03 -20.87 2.68
C ASP A 247 5.38 -21.88 3.60
N ILE A 248 5.42 -21.61 4.90
CA ILE A 248 4.86 -22.53 5.90
C ILE A 248 3.34 -22.57 5.73
N LEU A 249 2.70 -21.41 5.52
CA LEU A 249 1.28 -21.36 5.24
C LEU A 249 0.90 -22.04 3.91
N PHE A 250 1.70 -21.90 2.84
CA PHE A 250 1.52 -22.63 1.59
C PHE A 250 1.55 -24.15 1.81
N GLY A 251 2.57 -24.65 2.50
CA GLY A 251 2.70 -26.07 2.81
C GLY A 251 1.54 -26.59 3.67
N ARG A 252 1.16 -25.86 4.72
CA ARG A 252 0.03 -26.22 5.58
C ARG A 252 -1.30 -26.21 4.83
N ASN A 253 -1.57 -25.19 4.03
CA ASN A 253 -2.80 -25.08 3.24
C ASN A 253 -2.91 -26.22 2.21
N ALA A 254 -1.78 -26.67 1.67
CA ALA A 254 -1.72 -27.81 0.76
C ALA A 254 -1.78 -29.19 1.46
N GLY A 255 -1.62 -29.25 2.79
CA GLY A 255 -1.49 -30.51 3.53
C GLY A 255 -0.11 -31.18 3.38
N CYS A 256 0.93 -30.40 3.08
CA CYS A 256 2.33 -30.83 3.10
C CYS A 256 2.89 -30.81 4.52
N LYS A 257 3.99 -31.55 4.73
CA LYS A 257 4.90 -31.29 5.84
C LYS A 257 5.61 -29.96 5.62
N THR A 258 6.06 -29.32 6.69
CA THR A 258 6.69 -28.00 6.63
C THR A 258 7.98 -27.94 7.44
N LEU A 259 9.03 -27.35 6.85
CA LEU A 259 10.32 -27.12 7.46
C LEU A 259 10.71 -25.65 7.32
N LEU A 260 10.74 -24.92 8.43
CA LEU A 260 11.21 -23.55 8.48
C LEU A 260 12.74 -23.48 8.65
N VAL A 261 13.41 -22.73 7.78
CA VAL A 261 14.82 -22.37 7.96
C VAL A 261 14.94 -20.94 8.48
N LEU A 262 15.78 -20.72 9.49
CA LEU A 262 15.97 -19.40 10.11
C LEU A 262 17.07 -18.57 9.44
N SER A 263 17.37 -18.84 8.16
CA SER A 263 18.38 -18.14 7.36
C SER A 263 17.86 -16.91 6.60
N GLY A 264 16.54 -16.68 6.62
CA GLY A 264 15.88 -15.60 5.88
C GLY A 264 14.94 -14.76 6.74
N VAL A 265 13.69 -14.54 6.29
CA VAL A 265 12.75 -13.55 6.87
C VAL A 265 12.36 -13.87 8.31
N THR A 266 11.98 -15.12 8.60
CA THR A 266 11.49 -15.48 9.94
C THR A 266 12.66 -15.66 10.91
N THR A 267 12.64 -14.90 12.01
CA THR A 267 13.58 -15.06 13.12
C THR A 267 13.03 -15.99 14.20
N LEU A 268 13.90 -16.54 15.05
CA LEU A 268 13.45 -17.37 16.18
C LEU A 268 12.48 -16.61 17.11
N PRO A 269 12.74 -15.33 17.49
CA PRO A 269 11.76 -14.54 18.23
C PRO A 269 10.40 -14.41 17.53
N THR A 270 10.36 -14.28 16.21
CA THR A 270 9.10 -14.22 15.43
C THR A 270 8.35 -15.56 15.50
N LEU A 271 9.07 -16.69 15.37
CA LEU A 271 8.48 -18.02 15.48
C LEU A 271 7.90 -18.28 16.88
N GLU A 272 8.63 -17.88 17.92
CA GLU A 272 8.28 -18.07 19.33
C GLU A 272 7.29 -17.02 19.88
N ASP A 273 6.93 -16.01 19.08
CA ASP A 273 6.00 -14.97 19.49
C ASP A 273 4.63 -15.60 19.82
N PRO A 274 4.05 -15.34 20.99
CA PRO A 274 2.75 -15.91 21.36
C PRO A 274 1.58 -15.51 20.44
N SER A 275 1.73 -14.43 19.67
CA SER A 275 0.75 -13.99 18.67
C SER A 275 0.91 -14.71 17.33
N ASN A 276 2.01 -15.46 17.12
CA ASN A 276 2.21 -16.24 15.92
C ASN A 276 1.23 -17.43 15.86
N THR A 277 0.31 -17.38 14.90
CA THR A 277 -0.69 -18.43 14.66
C THR A 277 -0.24 -19.47 13.63
N ILE A 278 0.91 -19.26 12.96
CA ILE A 278 1.41 -20.14 11.91
C ILE A 278 2.61 -20.91 12.45
N GLN A 279 2.45 -22.22 12.63
CA GLN A 279 3.47 -23.08 13.22
C GLN A 279 3.97 -24.09 12.19
N PRO A 280 5.29 -24.18 11.91
CA PRO A 280 5.83 -25.23 11.06
C PRO A 280 5.86 -26.57 11.81
N ASP A 281 5.91 -27.68 11.09
CA ASP A 281 6.12 -29.01 11.69
C ASP A 281 7.55 -29.11 12.23
N TYR A 282 8.52 -28.58 11.47
CA TYR A 282 9.94 -28.57 11.82
C TYR A 282 10.57 -27.19 11.65
N TYR A 283 11.63 -26.89 12.41
CA TYR A 283 12.51 -25.75 12.15
C TYR A 283 14.00 -26.06 12.39
N THR A 284 14.92 -25.31 11.76
CA THR A 284 16.38 -25.50 11.96
C THR A 284 17.17 -24.18 11.97
N SER A 285 18.29 -24.16 12.71
CA SER A 285 18.92 -22.94 13.23
C SER A 285 20.46 -22.84 13.12
N LYS A 286 21.19 -23.51 12.21
CA LYS A 286 22.63 -23.15 12.03
C LYS A 286 22.68 -21.65 11.63
N ARG A 287 23.12 -20.64 12.41
CA ARG A 287 24.09 -20.54 13.53
C ARG A 287 23.50 -20.18 14.93
N LYS A 288 24.32 -20.51 15.93
CA LYS A 288 24.18 -20.46 17.40
C LYS A 288 23.62 -19.17 18.03
N HIS A 289 22.50 -19.36 18.74
CA HIS A 289 21.95 -18.74 19.98
C HIS A 289 22.09 -17.23 20.27
N ALA A 290 20.92 -16.61 20.54
CA ALA A 290 20.70 -15.25 21.05
C ALA A 290 19.95 -15.23 22.41
N TYR A 291 19.82 -14.02 22.95
CA TYR A 291 19.39 -13.52 24.28
C TYR A 291 17.96 -13.86 24.78
N LYS A 292 17.63 -13.43 26.02
CA LYS A 292 16.30 -13.44 26.68
C LYS A 292 15.83 -12.04 27.09
N PHE A 293 14.50 -11.76 27.08
CA PHE A 293 13.66 -11.24 28.20
C PHE A 293 12.17 -11.04 27.77
N THR A 294 11.26 -10.91 28.75
CA THR A 294 9.82 -11.29 28.73
C THR A 294 8.75 -10.17 28.93
N LYS A 295 7.62 -10.28 28.18
CA LYS A 295 6.15 -10.06 28.41
C LYS A 295 5.54 -8.91 29.27
N SER A 296 4.52 -8.20 28.74
CA SER A 296 3.03 -8.37 28.97
C SER A 296 2.15 -7.16 28.49
N PRO A 297 0.80 -7.29 28.32
CA PRO A 297 -0.06 -6.36 27.53
C PRO A 297 -1.24 -5.67 28.28
N LEU A 298 -1.89 -4.65 27.66
CA LEU A 298 -3.14 -4.00 28.13
C LEU A 298 -4.15 -3.71 26.99
N LYS A 299 -5.45 -3.84 27.27
CA LYS A 299 -6.64 -3.62 26.40
C LYS A 299 -7.39 -2.33 26.75
N ILE A 300 -8.07 -1.70 25.79
CA ILE A 300 -9.13 -0.70 26.02
C ILE A 300 -10.31 -0.94 25.05
N LYS A 301 -11.56 -0.78 25.54
CA LYS A 301 -12.83 -0.76 24.79
C LYS A 301 -13.41 0.66 24.81
N SER A 302 -14.14 1.06 23.76
CA SER A 302 -15.13 2.15 23.82
C SER A 302 -16.42 1.76 23.07
N LYS A 303 -17.56 2.24 23.58
CA LYS A 303 -18.91 2.14 23.01
C LYS A 303 -19.23 3.45 22.28
N MET A 304 -19.95 3.38 21.16
CA MET A 304 -20.62 4.52 20.53
C MET A 304 -22.15 4.36 20.64
N ASN A 305 -22.84 5.47 20.89
CA ASN A 305 -24.29 5.61 20.77
C ASN A 305 -24.61 6.22 19.40
N SER A 306 -25.65 5.73 18.72
CA SER A 306 -26.13 6.26 17.44
C SER A 306 -27.51 6.91 17.62
N SER A 307 -27.63 8.17 17.21
CA SER A 307 -28.90 8.76 16.77
C SER A 307 -28.90 8.77 15.24
N SER A 308 -30.00 8.32 14.63
CA SER A 308 -30.17 8.26 13.18
C SER A 308 -30.27 9.68 12.56
N PRO A 309 -29.37 10.08 11.64
CA PRO A 309 -29.51 11.31 10.89
C PRO A 309 -30.43 11.12 9.67
N SER A 310 -31.19 12.15 9.32
CA SER A 310 -31.87 12.28 8.03
C SER A 310 -31.09 13.25 7.14
N THR A 311 -30.72 12.84 5.94
CA THR A 311 -30.04 13.69 4.94
C THR A 311 -31.06 14.51 4.16
N HIS A 312 -30.77 15.80 3.95
CA HIS A 312 -31.67 16.72 3.23
C HIS A 312 -31.02 17.27 1.96
N GLN A 313 -31.74 17.27 0.84
CA GLN A 313 -31.28 17.98 -0.36
C GLN A 313 -31.33 19.50 -0.12
N LEU A 314 -30.24 20.21 -0.40
CA LEU A 314 -30.21 21.66 -0.30
C LEU A 314 -31.07 22.27 -1.40
N SER A 315 -31.94 23.21 -1.04
CA SER A 315 -32.88 23.88 -1.93
C SER A 315 -33.00 25.36 -1.58
N ALA A 316 -33.64 26.14 -2.44
CA ALA A 316 -33.92 27.55 -2.18
C ALA A 316 -34.70 27.80 -0.87
N HIS A 317 -35.38 26.78 -0.33
CA HIS A 317 -36.19 26.88 0.87
C HIS A 317 -35.43 26.62 2.19
N ASN A 318 -34.30 25.91 2.17
CA ASN A 318 -33.53 25.55 3.38
C ASN A 318 -32.09 26.11 3.39
N ILE A 319 -31.65 26.73 2.30
CA ILE A 319 -30.31 27.35 2.22
C ILE A 319 -30.18 28.55 3.18
N GLY A 320 -31.25 29.32 3.37
CA GLY A 320 -31.29 30.42 4.35
C GLY A 320 -31.05 29.91 5.76
N ASP A 321 -31.75 28.85 6.17
CA ASP A 321 -31.60 28.24 7.48
C ASP A 321 -30.17 27.73 7.73
N LEU A 322 -29.53 27.12 6.71
CA LEU A 322 -28.14 26.69 6.81
C LEU A 322 -27.21 27.89 7.01
N ILE A 323 -27.32 28.92 6.17
CA ILE A 323 -26.48 30.13 6.23
C ILE A 323 -26.64 30.85 7.57
N ASP A 324 -27.86 30.96 8.08
CA ASP A 324 -28.14 31.62 9.36
C ASP A 324 -27.66 30.79 10.56
N SER A 325 -27.63 29.46 10.42
CA SER A 325 -27.20 28.56 11.49
C SER A 325 -25.68 28.51 11.73
N VAL A 326 -24.87 29.03 10.80
CA VAL A 326 -23.39 28.97 10.88
C VAL A 326 -22.75 30.34 10.77
N ASP A 327 -21.58 30.51 11.38
CA ASP A 327 -20.74 31.71 11.26
C ASP A 327 -19.54 31.52 10.34
N ALA A 328 -19.15 30.27 10.09
CA ALA A 328 -18.05 29.93 9.21
C ALA A 328 -18.37 28.74 8.30
N PHE A 329 -17.84 28.82 7.09
CA PHE A 329 -17.79 27.70 6.16
C PHE A 329 -16.34 27.27 5.98
N LEU A 330 -16.11 25.96 6.17
CA LEU A 330 -14.85 25.29 5.91
C LEU A 330 -14.97 24.62 4.55
N PHE A 331 -14.19 25.02 3.57
CA PHE A 331 -14.25 24.48 2.21
C PHE A 331 -13.07 23.58 1.92
N ASP A 332 -13.33 22.38 1.39
CA ASP A 332 -12.27 21.73 0.62
C ASP A 332 -11.90 22.56 -0.62
N CYS A 333 -10.63 22.51 -1.01
CA CYS A 333 -10.16 23.21 -2.19
C CYS A 333 -10.42 22.40 -3.47
N ASP A 334 -10.04 21.13 -3.48
CA ASP A 334 -10.04 20.29 -4.67
C ASP A 334 -11.46 19.77 -4.94
N GLY A 335 -11.94 19.77 -6.20
CA GLY A 335 -13.32 19.31 -6.50
C GLY A 335 -14.47 20.25 -6.08
N VAL A 336 -14.25 21.18 -5.14
CA VAL A 336 -15.24 22.15 -4.63
C VAL A 336 -15.03 23.56 -5.21
N ILE A 337 -13.89 24.20 -4.92
CA ILE A 337 -13.70 25.64 -5.24
C ILE A 337 -13.15 25.85 -6.65
N TRP A 338 -12.29 24.96 -7.16
CA TRP A 338 -11.72 25.12 -8.50
C TRP A 338 -12.71 24.96 -9.66
N LYS A 339 -13.99 24.71 -9.37
CA LYS A 339 -15.08 24.56 -10.35
C LYS A 339 -16.15 25.66 -10.22
N GLY A 340 -15.93 26.70 -9.42
CA GLY A 340 -16.86 27.82 -9.21
C GLY A 340 -16.21 29.19 -9.40
N ASP A 341 -17.00 30.18 -9.84
CA ASP A 341 -16.52 31.48 -10.33
C ASP A 341 -16.80 32.68 -9.39
N SER A 342 -17.24 32.51 -8.13
CA SER A 342 -17.57 33.67 -7.27
C SER A 342 -17.56 33.38 -5.76
N LEU A 343 -17.18 34.39 -4.96
CA LEU A 343 -17.27 34.40 -3.49
C LEU A 343 -18.71 34.56 -3.01
N ILE A 344 -19.04 33.94 -1.87
CA ILE A 344 -20.25 34.26 -1.10
C ILE A 344 -20.01 35.57 -0.36
N ASP A 345 -20.76 36.62 -0.72
CA ASP A 345 -20.86 37.83 0.08
C ASP A 345 -21.96 37.67 1.14
N GLY A 346 -21.68 38.04 2.39
CA GLY A 346 -22.60 37.77 3.51
C GLY A 346 -22.01 37.80 4.92
N GLY A 347 -20.80 38.31 5.12
CA GLY A 347 -20.20 38.49 6.45
C GLY A 347 -19.77 37.20 7.19
N LYS A 348 -19.83 36.03 6.54
CA LYS A 348 -19.37 34.75 7.09
C LYS A 348 -17.85 34.59 6.93
N LYS A 349 -17.23 33.84 7.83
CA LYS A 349 -15.81 33.47 7.70
C LYS A 349 -15.66 32.31 6.73
N LEU A 350 -14.74 32.46 5.77
CA LEU A 350 -14.41 31.42 4.81
C LEU A 350 -13.02 30.89 5.17
N VAL A 351 -12.92 29.57 5.33
CA VAL A 351 -11.65 28.91 5.64
C VAL A 351 -11.46 27.74 4.69
N PHE A 352 -10.24 27.58 4.19
CA PHE A 352 -9.92 26.58 3.18
C PHE A 352 -9.18 25.41 3.82
N VAL A 353 -9.74 24.21 3.79
CA VAL A 353 -9.21 23.01 4.44
C VAL A 353 -8.96 21.93 3.40
N THR A 354 -7.70 21.67 3.03
CA THR A 354 -7.36 20.79 1.89
C THR A 354 -6.45 19.62 2.27
N ASN A 355 -6.73 18.45 1.68
CA ASN A 355 -5.86 17.28 1.82
C ASN A 355 -4.69 17.26 0.85
N ASN A 356 -4.60 18.19 -0.09
CA ASN A 356 -3.52 18.19 -1.07
C ASN A 356 -2.22 18.79 -0.51
N SER A 357 -1.30 17.90 -0.16
CA SER A 357 -0.01 18.25 0.44
C SER A 357 1.07 18.65 -0.57
N THR A 358 0.76 18.68 -1.88
CA THR A 358 1.77 19.05 -2.89
C THR A 358 2.19 20.50 -2.80
N LYS A 359 1.36 21.35 -2.17
CA LYS A 359 1.58 22.78 -2.00
C LYS A 359 1.55 23.17 -0.52
N SER A 360 2.34 24.19 -0.18
CA SER A 360 2.29 24.89 1.11
C SER A 360 1.13 25.88 1.11
N ARG A 361 0.80 26.42 2.28
CA ARG A 361 -0.19 27.50 2.40
C ARG A 361 0.25 28.75 1.64
N SER A 362 1.55 29.04 1.60
CA SER A 362 2.11 30.16 0.83
C SER A 362 1.85 29.99 -0.68
N GLN A 363 2.06 28.76 -1.19
CA GLN A 363 1.82 28.42 -2.59
C GLN A 363 0.32 28.41 -2.93
N TYR A 364 -0.54 27.97 -2.01
CA TYR A 364 -1.99 28.08 -2.18
C TYR A 364 -2.47 29.53 -2.21
N ALA A 365 -1.98 30.39 -1.32
CA ALA A 365 -2.33 31.82 -1.33
C ALA A 365 -1.98 32.47 -2.68
N LYS A 366 -0.80 32.16 -3.25
CA LYS A 366 -0.41 32.60 -4.60
C LYS A 366 -1.35 32.05 -5.69
N LYS A 367 -1.77 30.77 -5.58
CA LYS A 367 -2.73 30.16 -6.51
C LYS A 367 -4.08 30.87 -6.45
N PHE A 368 -4.63 31.12 -5.26
CA PHE A 368 -5.88 31.88 -5.10
C PHE A 368 -5.76 33.28 -5.69
N GLN A 369 -4.66 33.98 -5.42
CA GLN A 369 -4.40 35.30 -5.98
C GLN A 369 -4.38 35.29 -7.52
N SER A 370 -3.80 34.26 -8.14
CA SER A 370 -3.80 34.11 -9.60
C SER A 370 -5.20 33.90 -10.21
N LEU A 371 -6.16 33.47 -9.41
CA LEU A 371 -7.58 33.33 -9.79
C LEU A 371 -8.41 34.55 -9.40
N GLY A 372 -7.80 35.63 -8.92
CA GLY A 372 -8.49 36.84 -8.48
C GLY A 372 -9.12 36.74 -7.08
N ILE A 373 -8.82 35.69 -6.32
CA ILE A 373 -9.32 35.50 -4.95
C ILE A 373 -8.21 35.90 -3.97
N SER A 374 -8.46 36.91 -3.14
CA SER A 374 -7.54 37.30 -2.08
C SER A 374 -7.76 36.43 -0.86
N VAL A 375 -6.80 35.55 -0.55
CA VAL A 375 -6.82 34.65 0.63
C VAL A 375 -5.51 34.79 1.38
N ASN A 376 -5.58 35.03 2.69
CA ASN A 376 -4.40 35.04 3.55
C ASN A 376 -3.94 33.61 3.86
N GLN A 377 -2.64 33.41 4.08
CA GLN A 377 -2.10 32.08 4.41
C GLN A 377 -2.72 31.48 5.67
N ASP A 378 -3.12 32.33 6.63
CA ASP A 378 -3.77 31.92 7.87
C ASP A 378 -5.21 31.44 7.69
N GLU A 379 -5.80 31.63 6.50
CA GLU A 379 -7.13 31.16 6.13
C GLU A 379 -7.05 29.81 5.39
N ILE A 380 -5.85 29.23 5.26
CA ILE A 380 -5.60 27.97 4.56
C ILE A 380 -5.03 26.94 5.55
N PHE A 381 -5.66 25.78 5.63
CA PHE A 381 -5.29 24.65 6.47
C PHE A 381 -5.07 23.45 5.56
N SER A 382 -3.83 23.28 5.10
CA SER A 382 -3.44 22.16 4.25
C SER A 382 -2.96 20.97 5.08
N SER A 383 -3.05 19.77 4.53
CA SER A 383 -2.47 18.56 5.14
C SER A 383 -0.93 18.61 5.25
N SER A 384 -0.25 19.42 4.41
CA SER A 384 1.17 19.75 4.57
C SER A 384 1.43 20.55 5.85
N PHE A 385 0.62 21.56 6.13
CA PHE A 385 0.65 22.32 7.38
C PHE A 385 0.32 21.43 8.58
N ALA A 386 -0.70 20.58 8.46
CA ALA A 386 -1.07 19.63 9.51
C ALA A 386 0.11 18.72 9.92
N ALA A 387 0.88 18.21 8.95
CA ALA A 387 2.06 17.37 9.25
C ALA A 387 3.14 18.14 10.03
N ALA A 388 3.44 19.37 9.62
CA ALA A 388 4.42 20.21 10.31
C ALA A 388 3.96 20.59 11.73
N MET A 389 2.70 20.97 11.89
CA MET A 389 2.15 21.33 13.19
C MET A 389 1.99 20.13 14.12
N PHE A 390 1.71 18.95 13.59
CA PHE A 390 1.67 17.72 14.38
C PHE A 390 3.02 17.46 15.05
N LEU A 391 4.12 17.60 14.31
CA LEU A 391 5.47 17.49 14.88
C LEU A 391 5.73 18.57 15.94
N LYS A 392 5.29 19.81 15.70
CA LYS A 392 5.43 20.92 16.64
C LYS A 392 4.68 20.67 17.95
N VAL A 393 3.41 20.26 17.88
CA VAL A 393 2.58 19.94 19.06
C VAL A 393 3.16 18.74 19.82
N ARG A 394 3.69 17.74 19.11
CA ARG A 394 4.34 16.57 19.71
C ARG A 394 5.74 16.85 20.26
N LYS A 395 6.20 18.12 20.21
CA LYS A 395 7.53 18.55 20.64
C LYS A 395 8.62 17.69 20.00
N PHE A 396 8.47 17.45 18.70
CA PHE A 396 9.44 16.66 17.94
C PHE A 396 10.85 17.26 18.09
N PRO A 397 11.89 16.43 18.34
CA PRO A 397 13.23 16.96 18.59
C PRO A 397 13.78 17.73 17.39
N GLN A 398 14.30 18.93 17.63
CA GLN A 398 14.77 19.84 16.57
C GLN A 398 16.09 19.37 15.92
N ASP A 399 16.84 18.50 16.59
CA ASP A 399 18.04 17.84 16.06
C ASP A 399 17.71 16.66 15.14
N LYS A 400 16.45 16.20 15.12
CA LYS A 400 15.99 15.12 14.25
C LYS A 400 15.49 15.66 12.92
N LYS A 401 15.70 14.86 11.88
CA LYS A 401 15.25 15.18 10.52
C LYS A 401 13.92 14.50 10.19
N VAL A 402 13.23 15.04 9.20
CA VAL A 402 11.98 14.50 8.66
C VAL A 402 12.20 14.09 7.20
N TYR A 403 12.06 12.80 6.89
CA TYR A 403 12.09 12.33 5.51
C TYR A 403 10.72 12.47 4.87
N VAL A 404 10.66 13.06 3.68
CA VAL A 404 9.41 13.33 2.96
C VAL A 404 9.31 12.44 1.73
N ILE A 405 8.20 11.71 1.62
CA ILE A 405 7.74 11.08 0.37
C ILE A 405 6.51 11.87 -0.06
N GLY A 406 6.68 12.85 -0.94
CA GLY A 406 5.64 13.83 -1.26
C GLY A 406 6.17 15.07 -1.96
N GLY A 407 5.26 16.00 -2.27
CA GLY A 407 5.59 17.26 -2.93
C GLY A 407 6.27 18.30 -2.03
N GLU A 408 6.79 19.35 -2.68
CA GLU A 408 7.54 20.47 -2.08
C GLU A 408 6.78 21.17 -0.94
N GLY A 409 5.45 21.22 -1.02
CA GLY A 409 4.61 21.85 -0.01
C GLY A 409 4.81 21.32 1.41
N ILE A 410 5.15 20.03 1.56
CA ILE A 410 5.47 19.43 2.86
C ILE A 410 6.80 19.98 3.38
N LEU A 411 7.82 20.06 2.53
CA LEU A 411 9.15 20.55 2.90
C LEU A 411 9.10 22.02 3.34
N GLU A 412 8.35 22.86 2.61
CA GLU A 412 8.20 24.28 2.95
C GLU A 412 7.49 24.47 4.30
N GLU A 413 6.41 23.73 4.59
CA GLU A 413 5.72 23.83 5.88
C GLU A 413 6.57 23.29 7.04
N LEU A 414 7.36 22.23 6.82
CA LEU A 414 8.33 21.74 7.80
C LEU A 414 9.38 22.82 8.12
N GLN A 415 9.94 23.47 7.10
CA GLN A 415 10.90 24.55 7.27
C GLN A 415 10.30 25.73 8.04
N LEU A 416 9.08 26.15 7.71
CA LEU A 416 8.35 27.22 8.42
C LEU A 416 8.09 26.86 9.89
N ALA A 417 7.91 25.57 10.21
CA ALA A 417 7.77 25.08 11.57
C ALA A 417 9.11 24.89 12.31
N GLY A 418 10.24 25.13 11.64
CA GLY A 418 11.60 25.03 12.21
C GLY A 418 12.26 23.66 12.06
N PHE A 419 11.65 22.72 11.33
CA PHE A 419 12.16 21.37 11.15
C PHE A 419 13.03 21.23 9.89
N THR A 420 14.02 20.34 9.95
CA THR A 420 14.83 19.98 8.78
C THR A 420 14.15 18.84 8.02
N GLY A 421 13.55 19.18 6.87
CA GLY A 421 13.04 18.21 5.90
C GLY A 421 14.11 17.77 4.90
N LEU A 422 14.06 16.51 4.45
CA LEU A 422 14.83 16.01 3.32
C LEU A 422 14.00 15.02 2.47
N GLY A 423 14.47 14.72 1.26
CA GLY A 423 13.76 13.86 0.31
C GLY A 423 12.86 14.67 -0.62
N GLY A 424 11.58 14.29 -0.71
CA GLY A 424 10.60 14.99 -1.54
C GLY A 424 10.98 14.97 -3.03
N PRO A 425 10.77 16.06 -3.78
CA PRO A 425 11.11 16.10 -5.19
C PRO A 425 12.58 15.79 -5.48
N GLU A 426 13.55 16.22 -4.65
CA GLU A 426 14.99 16.04 -4.89
C GLU A 426 15.38 14.56 -5.13
N ASP A 427 14.71 13.64 -4.45
CA ASP A 427 14.95 12.19 -4.57
C ASP A 427 14.24 11.55 -5.78
N GLY A 428 13.51 12.33 -6.59
CA GLY A 428 12.65 11.83 -7.66
C GLY A 428 13.37 11.06 -8.78
N GLU A 429 14.63 11.39 -9.04
CA GLU A 429 15.47 10.73 -10.06
C GLU A 429 16.46 9.72 -9.43
N LYS A 430 16.46 9.56 -8.11
CA LYS A 430 17.35 8.60 -7.44
C LYS A 430 16.85 7.18 -7.67
N THR A 431 17.80 6.26 -7.82
CA THR A 431 17.52 4.83 -7.98
C THR A 431 18.17 4.04 -6.86
N ALA A 432 17.57 2.91 -6.50
CA ALA A 432 18.19 1.95 -5.58
C ALA A 432 18.80 0.81 -6.40
N GLU A 433 20.06 0.49 -6.15
CA GLU A 433 20.71 -0.64 -6.81
C GLU A 433 20.42 -1.94 -6.05
N LEU A 434 19.55 -2.78 -6.61
CA LEU A 434 19.28 -4.13 -6.08
C LEU A 434 20.38 -5.10 -6.52
N LYS A 435 21.52 -5.04 -5.82
CA LYS A 435 22.67 -5.95 -6.02
C LYS A 435 22.76 -6.96 -4.87
N PRO A 436 23.11 -8.23 -5.12
CA PRO A 436 23.38 -9.17 -4.04
C PRO A 436 24.45 -8.60 -3.08
N ASN A 437 24.25 -8.79 -1.77
CA ASN A 437 25.16 -8.31 -0.74
C ASN A 437 25.31 -6.77 -0.64
N SER A 438 24.38 -5.97 -1.19
CA SER A 438 24.38 -4.50 -1.00
C SER A 438 23.53 -4.06 0.20
N LEU A 439 24.01 -3.06 0.92
CA LEU A 439 23.24 -2.32 1.91
C LEU A 439 22.83 -0.97 1.31
N PHE A 440 21.63 -0.53 1.64
CA PHE A 440 21.14 0.80 1.33
C PHE A 440 21.38 1.70 2.55
N GLU A 441 22.07 2.82 2.32
CA GLU A 441 22.32 3.80 3.37
C GLU A 441 21.12 4.73 3.54
N HIS A 442 20.78 4.99 4.80
CA HIS A 442 19.80 6.00 5.17
C HIS A 442 20.26 6.74 6.43
N ASP A 443 19.79 7.97 6.59
CA ASP A 443 20.19 8.84 7.69
C ASP A 443 19.53 8.38 9.00
N LYS A 444 20.36 7.95 9.96
CA LYS A 444 19.89 7.48 11.29
C LYS A 444 19.39 8.62 12.18
N SER A 445 19.59 9.89 11.80
CA SER A 445 19.01 11.06 12.46
C SER A 445 17.56 11.34 12.05
N VAL A 446 17.03 10.65 11.03
CA VAL A 446 15.61 10.78 10.65
C VAL A 446 14.72 10.20 11.75
N GLY A 447 13.94 11.08 12.39
CA GLY A 447 12.99 10.74 13.45
C GLY A 447 11.54 10.65 12.99
N ALA A 448 11.23 11.06 11.76
CA ALA A 448 9.90 10.94 11.19
C ALA A 448 9.96 10.75 9.67
N VAL A 449 9.03 9.96 9.14
CA VAL A 449 8.72 9.86 7.70
C VAL A 449 7.32 10.42 7.49
N VAL A 450 7.19 11.45 6.66
CA VAL A 450 5.91 12.05 6.25
C VAL A 450 5.61 11.63 4.81
N VAL A 451 4.47 10.99 4.60
CA VAL A 451 4.03 10.49 3.29
C VAL A 451 2.80 11.25 2.83
N GLY A 452 2.87 11.82 1.64
CA GLY A 452 1.77 12.47 0.94
C GLY A 452 1.74 12.10 -0.54
N LEU A 453 1.02 12.87 -1.35
CA LEU A 453 1.03 12.67 -2.79
C LEU A 453 2.42 13.00 -3.37
N ASP A 454 3.06 12.02 -4.00
CA ASP A 454 4.36 12.14 -4.64
C ASP A 454 4.29 11.74 -6.13
N PRO A 455 4.18 12.72 -7.04
CA PRO A 455 4.27 12.49 -8.48
C PRO A 455 5.57 11.86 -8.98
N ARG A 456 6.64 11.98 -8.18
CA ARG A 456 7.97 11.42 -8.48
C ARG A 456 8.31 10.29 -7.52
N ILE A 457 7.30 9.49 -7.16
CA ILE A 457 7.50 8.27 -6.39
C ILE A 457 8.40 7.31 -7.18
N ASN A 458 9.33 6.67 -6.49
CA ASN A 458 10.22 5.67 -7.05
C ASN A 458 10.61 4.65 -5.96
N TYR A 459 11.30 3.58 -6.36
CA TYR A 459 11.74 2.55 -5.43
C TYR A 459 12.76 3.05 -4.38
N TYR A 460 13.61 4.04 -4.73
CA TYR A 460 14.57 4.63 -3.78
C TYR A 460 13.87 5.23 -2.57
N LYS A 461 12.84 6.03 -2.78
CA LYS A 461 12.05 6.66 -1.72
C LYS A 461 11.31 5.63 -0.86
N LEU A 462 10.76 4.59 -1.50
CA LEU A 462 10.12 3.48 -0.80
C LEU A 462 11.11 2.74 0.11
N GLN A 463 12.31 2.45 -0.38
CA GLN A 463 13.37 1.82 0.41
C GLN A 463 13.81 2.73 1.57
N TYR A 464 14.15 3.98 1.29
CA TYR A 464 14.60 4.94 2.31
C TYR A 464 13.57 5.11 3.43
N GLY A 465 12.30 5.37 3.08
CA GLY A 465 11.22 5.51 4.04
C GLY A 465 10.97 4.24 4.85
N THR A 466 10.99 3.06 4.21
CA THR A 466 10.83 1.77 4.87
C THR A 466 11.92 1.56 5.92
N LEU A 467 13.18 1.83 5.58
CA LEU A 467 14.29 1.67 6.49
C LEU A 467 14.27 2.67 7.65
N CYS A 468 13.92 3.93 7.40
CA CYS A 468 13.71 4.90 8.47
C CYS A 468 12.67 4.39 9.48
N ILE A 469 11.50 3.93 9.01
CA ILE A 469 10.40 3.47 9.88
C ILE A 469 10.75 2.18 10.63
N ARG A 470 11.53 1.28 10.02
CA ARG A 470 11.86 -0.03 10.60
C ARG A 470 13.10 0.00 11.49
N GLU A 471 14.14 0.73 11.11
CA GLU A 471 15.44 0.69 11.77
C GLU A 471 15.72 1.89 12.68
N ASN A 472 15.18 3.09 12.41
CA ASN A 472 15.48 4.25 13.27
C ASN A 472 14.61 4.19 14.54
N PRO A 473 15.21 4.17 15.76
CA PRO A 473 14.44 4.06 16.99
C PRO A 473 13.44 5.21 17.16
N GLY A 474 12.17 4.86 17.37
CA GLY A 474 11.10 5.83 17.59
C GLY A 474 10.70 6.64 16.36
N CYS A 475 11.12 6.24 15.14
CA CYS A 475 10.76 6.95 13.92
C CYS A 475 9.23 6.97 13.74
N LEU A 476 8.66 8.17 13.62
CA LEU A 476 7.23 8.36 13.39
C LEU A 476 6.89 8.07 11.93
N PHE A 477 5.79 7.36 11.70
CA PHE A 477 5.19 7.22 10.36
C PHE A 477 3.94 8.09 10.30
N ILE A 478 3.96 9.15 9.48
CA ILE A 478 2.91 10.16 9.37
C ILE A 478 2.39 10.18 7.93
N ALA A 479 1.08 10.16 7.76
CA ALA A 479 0.42 10.33 6.48
C ALA A 479 -0.31 11.68 6.44
N THR A 480 -0.08 12.47 5.39
CA THR A 480 -0.79 13.75 5.21
C THR A 480 -2.29 13.52 5.03
N ASN A 481 -2.69 12.46 4.32
CA ASN A 481 -4.06 11.95 4.22
C ASN A 481 -4.03 10.52 3.64
N ARG A 482 -5.20 9.91 3.41
CA ARG A 482 -5.34 8.59 2.77
C ARG A 482 -6.26 8.60 1.55
N ASP A 483 -6.44 9.75 0.91
CA ASP A 483 -7.31 9.89 -0.26
C ASP A 483 -6.85 8.90 -1.33
N SER A 484 -7.72 7.95 -1.70
CA SER A 484 -7.40 6.88 -2.64
C SER A 484 -7.05 7.43 -4.01
N VAL A 485 -7.79 8.45 -4.45
CA VAL A 485 -7.61 9.13 -5.73
C VAL A 485 -7.69 10.65 -5.58
N GLY A 486 -7.16 11.38 -6.56
CA GLY A 486 -7.41 12.79 -6.78
C GLY A 486 -8.02 13.01 -8.17
N HIS A 487 -8.60 14.19 -8.40
CA HIS A 487 -9.14 14.58 -9.70
C HIS A 487 -8.26 15.65 -10.34
N MET A 488 -7.60 15.27 -11.45
CA MET A 488 -6.95 16.24 -12.34
C MET A 488 -7.94 16.82 -13.36
N THR A 489 -9.02 16.07 -13.65
CA THR A 489 -10.16 16.45 -14.49
C THR A 489 -11.46 15.88 -13.92
N ASN A 490 -12.62 16.29 -14.46
CA ASN A 490 -13.92 15.70 -14.11
C ASN A 490 -14.13 14.28 -14.67
N LEU A 491 -13.24 13.83 -15.56
CA LEU A 491 -13.43 12.61 -16.34
C LEU A 491 -12.58 11.45 -15.85
N GLN A 492 -11.59 11.72 -14.98
CA GLN A 492 -10.61 10.70 -14.61
C GLN A 492 -10.09 10.87 -13.18
N GLU A 493 -9.91 9.74 -12.51
CA GLU A 493 -9.33 9.61 -11.18
C GLU A 493 -7.88 9.14 -11.26
N TRP A 494 -7.03 9.77 -10.46
CA TRP A 494 -5.58 9.54 -10.44
C TRP A 494 -5.15 9.09 -9.05
N PRO A 495 -4.16 8.20 -8.86
CA PRO A 495 -3.73 7.76 -7.53
C PRO A 495 -3.43 8.93 -6.58
N GLY A 496 -4.13 8.94 -5.45
CA GLY A 496 -3.95 9.95 -4.41
C GLY A 496 -2.82 9.59 -3.43
N ALA A 497 -2.71 10.35 -2.34
CA ALA A 497 -1.73 10.06 -1.30
C ALA A 497 -1.95 8.67 -0.66
N GLY A 498 -3.19 8.19 -0.63
CA GLY A 498 -3.54 6.85 -0.14
C GLY A 498 -2.80 5.72 -0.86
N CYS A 499 -2.49 5.89 -2.16
CA CYS A 499 -1.65 4.97 -2.92
C CYS A 499 -0.22 4.89 -2.35
N MET A 500 0.41 6.04 -2.13
CA MET A 500 1.79 6.14 -1.62
C MET A 500 1.89 5.64 -0.17
N VAL A 501 0.90 6.01 0.64
CA VAL A 501 0.78 5.57 2.03
C VAL A 501 0.60 4.06 2.09
N ALA A 502 -0.28 3.48 1.27
CA ALA A 502 -0.49 2.05 1.22
C ALA A 502 0.78 1.30 0.80
N ALA A 503 1.59 1.85 -0.11
CA ALA A 503 2.88 1.27 -0.49
C ALA A 503 3.80 1.10 0.73
N ILE A 504 3.97 2.16 1.53
CA ILE A 504 4.79 2.11 2.76
C ILE A 504 4.16 1.22 3.83
N CYS A 505 2.83 1.17 3.96
CA CYS A 505 2.16 0.20 4.83
C CYS A 505 2.48 -1.24 4.39
N GLY A 506 2.48 -1.51 3.08
CA GLY A 506 2.80 -2.81 2.50
C GLY A 506 4.22 -3.29 2.83
N SER A 507 5.23 -2.41 2.82
CA SER A 507 6.61 -2.77 3.18
C SER A 507 6.87 -2.78 4.69
N THR A 508 6.29 -1.84 5.44
CA THR A 508 6.56 -1.69 6.87
C THR A 508 5.67 -2.54 7.76
N GLN A 509 4.48 -2.93 7.27
CA GLN A 509 3.40 -3.56 8.05
C GLN A 509 3.01 -2.72 9.28
N LYS A 510 3.16 -1.40 9.19
CA LYS A 510 2.79 -0.42 10.23
C LYS A 510 1.76 0.56 9.66
N GLU A 511 0.82 0.97 10.50
CA GLU A 511 -0.15 2.00 10.16
C GLU A 511 0.40 3.40 10.48
N PRO A 512 0.25 4.39 9.59
CA PRO A 512 0.64 5.77 9.86
C PRO A 512 -0.34 6.49 10.78
N ILE A 513 0.16 7.54 11.40
CA ILE A 513 -0.65 8.60 12.02
C ILE A 513 -1.16 9.51 10.90
N VAL A 514 -2.48 9.56 10.70
CA VAL A 514 -3.10 10.43 9.69
C VAL A 514 -3.40 11.80 10.30
N VAL A 515 -2.88 12.86 9.69
CA VAL A 515 -2.97 14.24 10.23
C VAL A 515 -3.92 15.15 9.45
N GLY A 516 -4.18 14.88 8.17
CA GLY A 516 -5.21 15.55 7.38
C GLY A 516 -6.58 14.88 7.55
N LYS A 517 -7.57 15.36 6.79
CA LYS A 517 -8.95 14.85 6.85
C LYS A 517 -8.96 13.34 6.56
N PRO A 518 -9.73 12.51 7.31
CA PRO A 518 -10.79 12.90 8.26
C PRO A 518 -10.33 13.20 9.70
N SER A 519 -9.02 13.25 9.97
CA SER A 519 -8.49 13.61 11.28
C SER A 519 -8.91 15.03 11.67
N THR A 520 -9.42 15.21 12.88
CA THR A 520 -9.84 16.52 13.41
C THR A 520 -8.66 17.36 13.88
N PHE A 521 -7.40 16.90 13.73
CA PHE A 521 -6.22 17.60 14.21
C PHE A 521 -6.12 19.07 13.75
N MET A 522 -6.50 19.37 12.50
CA MET A 522 -6.51 20.76 12.01
C MET A 522 -7.58 21.64 12.67
N MET A 523 -8.65 21.03 13.22
CA MET A 523 -9.74 21.75 13.88
C MET A 523 -9.28 22.46 15.15
N ASP A 524 -8.33 21.89 15.89
CA ASP A 524 -7.81 22.53 17.12
C ASP A 524 -7.24 23.92 16.82
N PHE A 525 -6.53 24.07 15.69
CA PHE A 525 -5.98 25.36 15.25
C PHE A 525 -7.06 26.32 14.72
N LEU A 526 -8.10 25.79 14.08
CA LEU A 526 -9.26 26.57 13.63
C LEU A 526 -10.00 27.18 14.82
N LEU A 527 -10.25 26.38 15.85
CA LEU A 527 -10.92 26.80 17.07
C LEU A 527 -10.13 27.87 17.82
N GLU A 528 -8.81 27.65 17.99
CA GLU A 528 -7.93 28.63 18.64
C GLU A 528 -7.90 29.97 17.91
N ARG A 529 -7.92 29.95 16.57
CA ARG A 529 -7.82 31.18 15.76
C ARG A 529 -9.12 31.97 15.67
N TYR A 530 -10.24 31.29 15.39
CA TYR A 530 -11.49 31.97 15.07
C TYR A 530 -12.44 32.10 16.26
N ASN A 531 -12.24 31.30 17.32
CA ASN A 531 -13.12 31.26 18.50
C ASN A 531 -14.61 31.05 18.13
N ILE A 532 -14.87 30.21 17.13
CA ILE A 532 -16.20 29.79 16.69
C ILE A 532 -16.38 28.33 17.10
N SER A 533 -17.50 27.97 17.74
CA SER A 533 -17.80 26.58 18.08
C SER A 533 -18.05 25.73 16.83
N CYS A 534 -17.61 24.47 16.81
CA CYS A 534 -17.82 23.56 15.65
C CYS A 534 -19.28 23.50 15.18
N SER A 535 -20.25 23.52 16.09
CA SER A 535 -21.68 23.48 15.77
C SER A 535 -22.19 24.70 14.97
N ARG A 536 -21.40 25.77 14.93
CA ARG A 536 -21.62 26.99 14.13
C ARG A 536 -20.70 27.04 12.90
N MET A 537 -20.10 25.92 12.53
CA MET A 537 -19.33 25.75 11.30
C MET A 537 -20.02 24.74 10.38
N CYS A 538 -19.87 24.93 9.07
CA CYS A 538 -20.26 23.93 8.07
C CYS A 538 -19.03 23.49 7.27
N MET A 539 -18.73 22.19 7.27
CA MET A 539 -17.75 21.59 6.37
C MET A 539 -18.40 21.33 5.01
N VAL A 540 -17.85 21.93 3.97
CA VAL A 540 -18.26 21.78 2.57
C VAL A 540 -17.20 20.99 1.83
N GLY A 541 -17.56 19.84 1.27
CA GLY A 541 -16.61 18.93 0.64
C GLY A 541 -17.25 18.05 -0.41
N ASP A 542 -16.43 17.31 -1.14
CA ASP A 542 -16.86 16.42 -2.22
C ASP A 542 -16.65 14.93 -1.91
N ARG A 543 -16.01 14.61 -0.78
CA ARG A 543 -15.76 13.23 -0.30
C ARG A 543 -16.48 12.91 1.01
N LEU A 544 -17.14 11.76 1.03
CA LEU A 544 -17.77 11.22 2.25
C LEU A 544 -16.73 10.83 3.31
N ASP A 545 -15.75 10.01 2.93
CA ASP A 545 -14.78 9.36 3.80
C ASP A 545 -13.72 10.31 4.40
N THR A 546 -13.59 11.53 3.84
CA THR A 546 -12.64 12.54 4.32
C THR A 546 -13.35 13.81 4.77
N ASP A 547 -14.07 14.51 3.89
CA ASP A 547 -14.63 15.84 4.20
C ASP A 547 -15.84 15.76 5.12
N ILE A 548 -16.83 14.96 4.74
CA ILE A 548 -18.06 14.82 5.53
C ILE A 548 -17.72 14.18 6.87
N LEU A 549 -16.88 13.14 6.85
CA LEU A 549 -16.41 12.50 8.08
C LEU A 549 -15.56 13.45 8.95
N PHE A 550 -14.74 14.33 8.37
CA PHE A 550 -14.03 15.38 9.12
C PHE A 550 -15.00 16.33 9.83
N GLY A 551 -16.01 16.82 9.11
CA GLY A 551 -17.03 17.70 9.68
C GLY A 551 -17.80 17.01 10.81
N GLN A 552 -18.24 15.77 10.60
CA GLN A 552 -18.95 14.99 11.61
C GLN A 552 -18.10 14.70 12.84
N ASN A 553 -16.85 14.25 12.65
CA ASN A 553 -15.92 13.99 13.75
C ASN A 553 -15.64 15.25 14.57
N ALA A 554 -15.63 16.42 13.94
CA ALA A 554 -15.46 17.71 14.61
C ALA A 554 -16.75 18.24 15.28
N GLY A 555 -17.93 17.70 14.93
CA GLY A 555 -19.22 18.22 15.37
C GLY A 555 -19.70 19.46 14.58
N CYS A 556 -19.24 19.60 13.34
CA CYS A 556 -19.72 20.60 12.38
C CYS A 556 -20.98 20.12 11.66
N LYS A 557 -21.75 21.06 11.11
CA LYS A 557 -22.69 20.76 10.02
C LYS A 557 -21.90 20.34 8.78
N THR A 558 -22.53 19.59 7.90
CA THR A 558 -21.88 19.04 6.69
C THR A 558 -22.71 19.27 5.44
N LEU A 559 -22.04 19.70 4.36
CA LEU A 559 -22.61 19.91 3.04
C LEU A 559 -21.76 19.19 1.99
N LEU A 560 -22.31 18.15 1.38
CA LEU A 560 -21.68 17.43 0.29
C LEU A 560 -22.00 18.09 -1.06
N VAL A 561 -20.98 18.35 -1.88
CA VAL A 561 -21.14 18.75 -3.28
C VAL A 561 -20.88 17.57 -4.21
N LEU A 562 -21.83 17.25 -5.08
CA LEU A 562 -21.75 16.11 -6.01
C LEU A 562 -20.95 16.44 -7.29
N SER A 563 -20.30 17.61 -7.34
CA SER A 563 -19.47 18.03 -8.47
C SER A 563 -18.07 17.42 -8.49
N GLY A 564 -17.67 16.76 -7.40
CA GLY A 564 -16.34 16.18 -7.22
C GLY A 564 -16.36 14.65 -7.19
N VAL A 565 -15.81 14.06 -6.13
CA VAL A 565 -15.58 12.60 -6.04
C VAL A 565 -16.88 11.81 -5.82
N THR A 566 -17.67 12.24 -4.83
CA THR A 566 -18.87 11.47 -4.46
C THR A 566 -19.97 11.72 -5.48
N THR A 567 -20.46 10.64 -6.08
CA THR A 567 -21.61 10.68 -6.99
C THR A 567 -22.91 10.41 -6.23
N LEU A 568 -24.07 10.78 -6.80
CA LEU A 568 -25.37 10.48 -6.19
C LEU A 568 -25.57 8.98 -5.93
N PRO A 569 -25.25 8.07 -6.88
CA PRO A 569 -25.28 6.62 -6.60
C PRO A 569 -24.39 6.19 -5.44
N THR A 570 -23.22 6.80 -5.26
CA THR A 570 -22.33 6.51 -4.11
C THR A 570 -22.96 6.96 -2.79
N LEU A 571 -23.59 8.14 -2.77
CA LEU A 571 -24.28 8.65 -1.58
C LEU A 571 -25.48 7.78 -1.19
N GLU A 572 -26.25 7.33 -2.18
CA GLU A 572 -27.47 6.53 -2.02
C GLU A 572 -27.18 5.02 -1.85
N ASP A 573 -25.93 4.59 -1.95
CA ASP A 573 -25.54 3.19 -1.79
C ASP A 573 -25.92 2.70 -0.37
N PRO A 574 -26.66 1.57 -0.24
CA PRO A 574 -27.05 1.06 1.08
C PRO A 574 -25.90 0.70 2.02
N SER A 575 -24.69 0.48 1.49
CA SER A 575 -23.47 0.24 2.27
C SER A 575 -22.81 1.52 2.77
N ASN A 576 -23.22 2.68 2.27
CA ASN A 576 -22.74 3.96 2.76
C ASN A 576 -23.22 4.22 4.19
N THR A 577 -22.27 4.41 5.09
CA THR A 577 -22.53 4.69 6.52
C THR A 577 -22.27 6.14 6.89
N ILE A 578 -21.76 6.96 5.96
CA ILE A 578 -21.42 8.36 6.17
C ILE A 578 -22.43 9.21 5.41
N LEU A 579 -23.35 9.83 6.15
CA LEU A 579 -24.46 10.61 5.60
C LEU A 579 -24.29 12.09 5.92
N PRO A 580 -24.14 13.00 4.94
CA PRO A 580 -24.05 14.43 5.21
C PRO A 580 -25.41 14.97 5.69
N ASP A 581 -25.40 16.11 6.40
CA ASP A 581 -26.62 16.83 6.77
C ASP A 581 -27.33 17.35 5.53
N TYR A 582 -26.54 17.92 4.60
CA TYR A 582 -27.01 18.49 3.34
C TYR A 582 -26.20 17.97 2.15
N TYR A 583 -26.82 17.92 0.96
CA TYR A 583 -26.10 17.71 -0.29
C TYR A 583 -26.65 18.58 -1.43
N THR A 584 -25.81 18.89 -2.41
CA THR A 584 -26.19 19.65 -3.62
C THR A 584 -25.46 19.17 -4.86
N SER A 585 -26.09 19.31 -6.03
CA SER A 585 -25.49 18.93 -7.33
C SER A 585 -24.41 19.90 -7.80
N LYS A 586 -24.54 21.18 -7.44
CA LYS A 586 -23.54 22.24 -7.65
C LYS A 586 -23.56 23.18 -6.46
N PHE A 587 -22.42 23.76 -6.12
CA PHE A 587 -22.39 24.84 -5.15
C PHE A 587 -23.08 26.07 -5.78
N ILE A 588 -24.27 26.41 -5.30
CA ILE A 588 -25.06 27.52 -5.85
C ILE A 588 -24.51 28.81 -5.24
N THR A 589 -23.80 29.59 -6.05
CA THR A 589 -23.50 31.00 -5.79
C THR A 589 -24.71 31.83 -6.22
N ARG A 590 -25.18 32.74 -5.37
CA ARG A 590 -26.04 33.86 -5.80
C ARG A 590 -25.19 35.00 -6.32
#